data_AF-A0A4Y9YDX4-F1
#
_entry.id   AF-A0A4Y9YDX4-F1
#
_cell.length_a   1.000
_cell.length_b   1.000
_cell.length_c   1.000
_cell.angle_alpha   90.00
_cell.angle_beta   90.00
_cell.angle_gamma   90.00
#
_symmetry.space_group_name_H-M   'P 1'
#
loop_
_entity.id
_entity.type
_entity.pdbx_description
1 polymer ?
#
loop_
_entity_poly.entity_id
_entity_poly.type
_entity_poly.pdbx_seq_one_letter_code
_entity_poly.pdbx_strand_id
1 'polypeptide(L)'
;MASALTVSYELRPPPETPQEGLQAQKTHTFPVPSEKKGKEYYESLRKAVAEARSTFGEELTAWRDAVGTREQTKESKLPKKNEDEDEDEDEEQEDQ
;
A
#
# COMPACT_ATOMS: atom_id res chain seq x y z
N MET A 1 22.10 6.48 26.52
CA MET A 1 21.24 6.99 25.43
C MET A 1 20.78 5.79 24.64
N ALA A 2 19.48 5.56 24.51
CA ALA A 2 18.96 4.45 23.70
C ALA A 2 19.19 4.77 22.21
N SER A 3 19.66 3.79 21.44
CA SER A 3 19.72 3.90 19.99
C SER A 3 18.33 3.62 19.41
N ALA A 4 17.91 4.33 18.36
CA ALA A 4 16.66 4.05 17.69
C ALA A 4 16.82 4.24 16.18
N LEU A 5 16.10 3.44 15.40
CA LEU A 5 15.95 3.61 13.97
C LEU A 5 14.69 4.47 13.74
N THR A 6 14.87 5.64 13.15
CA THR A 6 13.75 6.50 12.77
C THR A 6 13.58 6.45 11.26
N VAL A 7 12.37 6.20 10.81
CA VAL A 7 12.01 6.22 9.39
C VAL A 7 10.78 7.10 9.25
N SER A 8 10.75 7.94 8.22
CA SER A 8 9.62 8.79 7.91
C SER A 8 9.31 8.73 6.42
N TYR A 9 8.04 8.93 6.08
CA TYR A 9 7.61 9.14 4.70
C TYR A 9 6.70 10.36 4.61
N GLU A 10 6.72 10.98 3.44
CA GLU A 10 5.80 12.04 3.04
C GLU A 10 5.31 11.73 1.62
N LEU A 11 4.02 11.45 1.49
CA LEU A 11 3.35 11.14 0.24
C LEU A 11 2.59 12.37 -0.24
N ARG A 12 2.55 12.52 -1.57
CA ARG A 12 1.75 13.54 -2.24
C ARG A 12 0.65 12.86 -3.06
N PRO A 13 -0.37 12.28 -2.40
CA PRO A 13 -1.46 11.62 -3.12
C PRO A 13 -2.22 12.64 -3.97
N PRO A 14 -2.77 12.23 -5.13
CA PRO A 14 -3.63 13.09 -5.95
C PRO A 14 -4.82 13.66 -5.14
N PRO A 15 -5.36 14.82 -5.53
CA PRO A 15 -6.52 15.42 -4.87
C PRO A 15 -7.72 14.47 -4.90
N GLU A 16 -8.51 14.43 -3.82
CA GLU A 16 -9.67 13.54 -3.63
C GLU A 16 -9.35 12.04 -3.47
N THR A 17 -8.09 11.68 -3.18
CA THR A 17 -7.78 10.30 -2.76
C THR A 17 -8.45 10.01 -1.41
N PRO A 18 -9.21 8.92 -1.25
CA PRO A 18 -9.78 8.54 0.04
C PRO A 18 -8.66 8.35 1.08
N GLN A 19 -8.70 9.12 2.17
CA GLN A 19 -7.68 9.08 3.22
C GLN A 19 -8.18 8.39 4.50
N GLU A 20 -9.26 7.61 4.43
CA GLU A 20 -9.88 7.02 5.63
C GLU A 20 -8.86 6.18 6.42
N GLY A 21 -8.35 6.74 7.51
CA GLY A 21 -7.33 6.12 8.36
C GLY A 21 -5.88 6.18 7.83
N LEU A 22 -5.63 6.74 6.64
CA LEU A 22 -4.30 6.82 6.04
C LEU A 22 -3.65 8.18 6.26
N GLN A 23 -2.45 8.18 6.87
CA GLN A 23 -1.65 9.40 7.04
C GLN A 23 -0.68 9.55 5.89
N ALA A 24 -0.75 10.68 5.18
CA ALA A 24 0.14 11.00 4.06
C ALA A 24 1.56 11.32 4.52
N GLN A 25 1.72 11.73 5.78
CA GLN A 25 3.00 11.91 6.43
C GLN A 25 3.01 11.15 7.74
N LYS A 26 4.00 10.28 7.94
CA LYS A 26 4.14 9.51 9.18
C LYS A 26 5.60 9.26 9.50
N THR A 27 5.92 9.28 10.79
CA THR A 27 7.24 8.98 11.32
C THR A 27 7.12 7.85 12.33
N HIS A 28 7.93 6.81 12.14
CA HIS A 28 8.02 5.68 13.05
C HIS A 28 9.40 5.63 13.70
N THR A 29 9.42 5.21 14.96
CA THR A 29 10.64 5.03 15.73
C THR A 29 10.70 3.61 16.25
N PHE A 30 11.72 2.87 15.83
CA PHE A 30 11.96 1.50 16.25
C PHE A 30 13.14 1.47 17.24
N PRO A 31 12.93 1.12 18.51
CA PRO A 31 13.98 1.13 19.52
C PRO A 31 15.01 0.02 19.25
N VAL A 32 16.30 0.36 19.36
CA VAL A 32 17.42 -0.58 19.22
C VAL A 32 18.18 -0.63 20.54
N PRO A 33 18.19 -1.77 21.25
CA PRO A 33 18.87 -1.89 22.53
C PRO A 33 20.38 -1.70 22.37
N SER A 34 20.88 -0.55 22.83
CA SER A 34 22.28 -0.14 22.77
C SER A 34 23.17 -0.79 23.84
N GLU A 35 22.56 -1.47 24.81
CA GLU A 35 23.26 -2.19 25.87
C GLU A 35 23.90 -3.48 25.36
N LYS A 36 23.35 -4.05 24.28
CA LYS A 36 23.88 -5.23 23.61
C LYS A 36 25.12 -4.86 22.80
N LYS A 37 26.07 -5.79 22.67
CA LYS A 37 27.32 -5.58 21.94
C LYS A 37 27.54 -6.66 20.88
N GLY A 38 28.33 -6.32 19.87
CA GLY A 38 28.74 -7.26 18.83
C GLY A 38 27.55 -7.90 18.12
N LYS A 39 27.55 -9.23 18.02
CA LYS A 39 26.55 -10.00 17.26
C LYS A 39 25.11 -9.69 17.70
N GLU A 40 24.86 -9.62 19.01
CA GLU A 40 23.50 -9.42 19.55
C GLU A 40 22.95 -8.04 19.23
N TYR A 41 23.81 -7.01 19.19
CA TYR A 41 23.42 -5.67 18.75
C TYR A 41 22.97 -5.69 17.29
N TYR A 42 23.78 -6.30 16.40
CA TYR A 42 23.45 -6.38 14.98
C TYR A 42 22.23 -7.25 14.70
N GLU A 43 22.00 -8.30 15.48
CA GLU A 43 20.76 -9.08 15.41
C GLU A 43 19.54 -8.26 15.82
N SER A 44 19.63 -7.50 16.92
CA SER A 44 18.58 -6.58 17.35
C SER A 44 18.33 -5.46 16.34
N LEU A 45 19.38 -4.91 15.72
CA LEU A 45 19.26 -3.92 14.65
C LEU A 45 18.59 -4.50 13.41
N ARG A 46 18.98 -5.72 12.98
CA ARG A 46 18.33 -6.40 11.84
C ARG A 46 16.85 -6.65 12.09
N LYS A 47 16.47 -7.01 13.32
CA LYS A 47 15.07 -7.17 13.71
C LYS A 47 14.31 -5.85 13.59
N ALA A 48 14.86 -4.76 14.14
CA ALA A 48 14.24 -3.43 14.02
C ALA A 48 14.09 -2.97 12.56
N VAL A 49 15.06 -3.27 11.69
CA VAL A 49 14.97 -2.99 10.25
C VAL A 49 13.91 -3.84 9.56
N ALA A 50 13.79 -5.13 9.91
CA ALA A 50 12.78 -6.00 9.34
C ALA A 50 11.36 -5.56 9.74
N GLU A 51 11.18 -5.19 11.01
CA GLU A 51 9.93 -4.61 11.52
C GLU A 51 9.57 -3.32 10.79
N ALA A 52 10.54 -2.39 10.68
CA ALA A 52 10.35 -1.16 9.92
C ALA A 52 9.92 -1.41 8.48
N ARG A 53 10.53 -2.40 7.80
CA ARG A 53 10.13 -2.77 6.43
C ARG A 53 8.72 -3.33 6.35
N SER A 54 8.30 -4.17 7.31
CA SER A 54 6.94 -4.71 7.34
C SER A 54 5.92 -3.59 7.52
N THR A 55 6.09 -2.75 8.55
CA THR A 55 5.17 -1.65 8.86
C THR A 55 5.04 -0.67 7.70
N PHE A 56 6.17 -0.23 7.12
CA PHE A 56 6.12 0.67 5.96
C PHE A 56 5.55 -0.02 4.72
N GLY A 57 5.86 -1.29 4.53
CA GLY A 57 5.33 -2.07 3.40
C GLY A 57 3.81 -2.13 3.45
N GLU A 58 3.24 -2.44 4.61
CA GLU A 58 1.78 -2.47 4.82
C GLU A 58 1.14 -1.09 4.59
N GLU A 59 1.71 -0.04 5.19
CA GLU A 59 1.17 1.33 5.06
C GLU A 59 1.25 1.87 3.62
N LEU A 60 2.38 1.66 2.94
CA LEU A 60 2.55 2.08 1.55
C LEU A 60 1.73 1.22 0.58
N THR A 61 1.49 -0.06 0.91
CA THR A 61 0.58 -0.91 0.15
C THR A 61 -0.85 -0.42 0.29
N ALA A 62 -1.29 -0.06 1.49
CA ALA A 62 -2.61 0.52 1.70
C ALA A 62 -2.77 1.86 0.93
N TRP A 63 -1.73 2.69 0.90
CA TRP A 63 -1.71 3.90 0.07
C TRP A 63 -1.79 3.59 -1.42
N ARG A 64 -1.02 2.61 -1.91
CA ARG A 64 -1.08 2.15 -3.30
C ARG A 64 -2.49 1.67 -3.65
N ASP A 65 -3.11 0.90 -2.79
CA ASP A 65 -4.43 0.33 -3.03
C ASP A 65 -5.53 1.39 -2.98
N ALA A 66 -5.43 2.38 -2.07
CA ALA A 66 -6.35 3.53 -2.03
C ALA A 66 -6.27 4.39 -3.30
N VAL A 67 -5.06 4.62 -3.82
CA VAL A 67 -4.85 5.34 -5.08
C VAL A 67 -5.28 4.48 -6.28
N GLY A 68 -4.94 3.18 -6.30
CA GLY A 68 -5.26 2.26 -7.39
C GLY A 68 -6.76 1.99 -7.53
N THR A 69 -7.46 1.76 -6.42
CA THR A 69 -8.92 1.60 -6.40
C THR A 69 -9.61 2.86 -6.93
N ARG A 70 -9.06 4.05 -6.68
CA ARG A 70 -9.56 5.30 -7.25
C ARG A 70 -9.45 5.32 -8.77
N GLU A 71 -8.29 4.97 -9.32
CA GLU A 71 -8.07 4.98 -10.76
C GLU A 71 -9.02 3.98 -11.45
N GLN A 72 -9.21 2.78 -10.90
CA GLN A 72 -10.20 1.81 -11.39
C GLN A 72 -11.65 2.33 -11.30
N THR A 73 -11.98 3.02 -10.21
CA THR A 73 -13.32 3.60 -10.03
C THR A 73 -13.58 4.76 -11.00
N LYS A 74 -12.54 5.50 -11.39
CA LYS A 74 -12.65 6.57 -12.40
C LYS A 74 -12.89 5.99 -13.79
N GLU A 75 -12.21 4.91 -14.17
CA GLU A 75 -12.47 4.23 -15.45
C GLU A 75 -13.87 3.61 -15.50
N SER A 76 -14.32 3.01 -14.40
CA SER A 76 -15.65 2.37 -14.31
C SER A 76 -16.83 3.37 -14.30
N LYS A 77 -16.55 4.66 -14.05
CA LYS A 77 -17.55 5.74 -14.04
C LYS A 77 -17.63 6.51 -15.34
N LEU A 78 -16.86 6.17 -16.38
CA LEU A 78 -17.24 6.63 -17.72
C LEU A 78 -18.59 5.97 -18.03
N PRO A 79 -19.68 6.75 -18.20
CA PRO A 79 -20.93 6.16 -18.63
C PRO A 79 -20.66 5.46 -19.96
N LYS A 80 -20.92 4.14 -20.02
CA LYS A 80 -21.18 3.49 -21.29
C LYS A 80 -22.24 4.35 -21.96
N LYS A 81 -21.84 5.10 -22.99
CA LYS A 81 -22.78 5.66 -23.94
C LYS A 81 -23.56 4.45 -24.44
N ASN A 82 -24.84 4.37 -24.07
CA ASN A 82 -25.81 3.45 -24.63
C ASN A 82 -25.79 3.64 -26.15
N GLU A 83 -25.08 2.77 -26.85
CA GLU A 83 -25.26 2.44 -28.26
C GLU A 83 -24.99 0.94 -28.33
N ASP A 84 -26.01 0.16 -27.95
CA ASP A 84 -26.41 -1.11 -28.57
C ASP A 84 -27.50 -1.75 -27.70
N GLU A 85 -28.74 -1.39 -28.02
CA GLU A 85 -29.82 -2.39 -28.01
C GLU A 85 -29.54 -3.29 -29.21
N ASP A 86 -28.99 -4.47 -28.98
CA ASP A 86 -29.38 -5.68 -29.71
C ASP A 86 -28.95 -6.89 -28.88
N GLU A 87 -29.96 -7.47 -28.24
CA GLU A 87 -29.96 -8.82 -27.71
C GLU A 87 -29.76 -9.79 -28.87
N ASP A 88 -28.75 -10.64 -28.81
CA ASP A 88 -28.87 -12.00 -29.34
C ASP A 88 -27.93 -12.92 -28.55
N GLU A 89 -28.55 -13.65 -27.64
CA GLU A 89 -28.05 -14.93 -27.13
C GLU A 89 -28.01 -15.91 -28.30
N ASP A 90 -26.86 -16.53 -28.59
CA ASP A 90 -26.89 -17.97 -28.85
C ASP A 90 -25.52 -18.64 -28.72
N GLU A 91 -25.60 -19.88 -28.28
CA GLU A 91 -24.62 -20.68 -27.55
C GLU A 91 -23.43 -21.19 -28.40
N GLU A 92 -22.29 -21.36 -27.74
CA GLU A 92 -21.24 -22.30 -28.19
C GLU A 92 -21.83 -23.71 -28.26
N GLN A 93 -21.79 -24.36 -29.43
CA GLN A 93 -21.71 -25.82 -29.49
C GLN A 93 -20.69 -26.30 -30.51
N GLU A 94 -20.04 -27.38 -30.09
CA GLU A 94 -18.74 -27.89 -30.47
C GLU A 94 -18.71 -28.61 -31.82
N ASP A 95 -17.48 -28.69 -32.33
CA ASP A 95 -16.96 -29.51 -33.42
C ASP A 95 -17.43 -30.99 -33.37
N GLN A 96 -18.16 -31.45 -34.41
CA GLN A 96 -18.03 -32.80 -35.04
C GLN A 96 -18.89 -32.98 -36.29
#